data_AF-A0A363NRM0-F1
#
_entry.id   AF-A0A363NRM0-F1
#
_cell.length_a   1.000
_cell.length_b   1.000
_cell.length_c   1.000
_cell.angle_alpha   90.00
_cell.angle_beta   90.00
_cell.angle_gamma   90.00
#
_symmetry.space_group_name_H-M   'P 1'
#
loop_
_entity.id
_entity.type
_entity.pdbx_description
1 polymer ?
#
loop_
_entity_poly.entity_id
_entity_poly.type
_entity_poly.pdbx_seq_one_letter_code
_entity_poly.pdbx_strand_id
1 'polypeptide(L)'
;MKNTQKKLKAKHFRYLSKDVVKNPMIYIRDFYRYETNIIYWMNHIQLFVNAATVPEMADRNFAENGYHCKQMIKQIEVAYVIFHQCQLPIQDAPLNFFSTKEDYHNYLFRMEHTVNGKLAPADTISKFFSYQSLQKWYETMDDIMHYLTVPDSGNYEYFGDQIIVIREMLIRLAFALSYIYENEGLSLTVPSYVKAVNKEPHQSTEKKNKFRQLIEDSIDKKYAEKEAQENSSEIDENQSLETPEIPKNENSELETT
;
A
#
# COMPACT_ATOMS: atom_id res chain seq x y z
N MET A 1 35.76 9.83 15.03
CA MET A 1 35.22 10.55 13.85
C MET A 1 33.72 10.70 14.02
N LYS A 2 33.18 11.93 13.97
CA LYS A 2 31.72 12.13 13.98
C LYS A 2 31.19 11.70 12.62
N ASN A 3 30.44 10.59 12.59
CA ASN A 3 29.77 10.13 11.38
C ASN A 3 28.61 11.08 11.09
N THR A 4 28.87 12.21 10.42
CA THR A 4 27.84 13.14 9.98
C THR A 4 27.08 12.50 8.82
N GLN A 5 26.12 11.63 9.15
CA GLN A 5 25.14 11.18 8.17
C GLN A 5 24.46 12.41 7.56
N LYS A 6 24.46 12.49 6.23
CA LYS A 6 23.76 13.56 5.52
C LYS A 6 22.28 13.43 5.86
N LYS A 7 21.76 14.44 6.56
CA LYS A 7 20.34 14.52 6.90
C LYS A 7 19.51 14.45 5.62
N LEU A 8 18.61 13.47 5.54
CA LEU A 8 17.64 13.37 4.45
C LEU A 8 16.77 14.62 4.41
N LYS A 9 16.49 15.11 3.21
CA LYS A 9 15.67 16.31 2.95
C LYS A 9 14.64 15.95 1.89
N ALA A 10 13.44 16.54 1.99
CA ALA A 10 12.36 16.34 1.02
C ALA A 10 12.80 16.53 -0.44
N LYS A 11 13.71 17.47 -0.71
CA LYS A 11 14.26 17.72 -2.06
C LYS A 11 15.02 16.54 -2.69
N HIS A 12 15.32 15.48 -1.94
CA HIS A 12 15.97 14.27 -2.46
C HIS A 12 14.94 13.22 -2.95
N PHE A 13 13.65 13.51 -2.77
CA PHE A 13 12.54 12.62 -3.11
C PHE A 13 11.64 13.30 -4.14
N ARG A 14 10.97 12.52 -4.98
CA ARG A 14 10.01 13.00 -5.99
C ARG A 14 8.69 13.38 -5.33
N TYR A 15 8.24 12.62 -4.31
CA TYR A 15 6.88 12.77 -3.80
C TYR A 15 6.76 12.97 -2.28
N LEU A 16 7.81 12.75 -1.49
CA LEU A 16 7.72 12.95 -0.03
C LEU A 16 7.75 14.42 0.39
N SER A 17 6.85 14.76 1.31
CA SER A 17 6.88 16.03 2.04
C SER A 17 7.93 16.01 3.15
N LYS A 18 8.28 17.19 3.68
CA LYS A 18 9.22 17.31 4.81
C LYS A 18 8.74 16.56 6.06
N ASP A 19 7.43 16.55 6.30
CA ASP A 19 6.84 15.90 7.47
C ASP A 19 6.91 14.39 7.36
N VAL A 20 6.66 13.82 6.18
CA VAL A 20 6.80 12.39 5.93
C VAL A 20 8.27 11.96 6.01
N VAL A 21 9.22 12.76 5.49
CA VAL A 21 10.65 12.47 5.65
C VAL A 21 11.08 12.50 7.13
N LYS A 22 10.45 13.35 7.95
CA LYS A 22 10.71 13.41 9.40
C LYS A 22 10.07 12.23 10.13
N ASN A 23 8.85 11.86 9.75
CA ASN A 23 8.08 10.78 10.34
C ASN A 23 7.36 9.97 9.25
N PRO A 24 7.95 8.86 8.78
CA PRO A 24 7.37 8.04 7.72
C PRO A 24 6.02 7.41 8.11
N MET A 25 5.72 7.28 9.41
CA MET A 25 4.44 6.76 9.90
C MET A 25 3.24 7.61 9.49
N ILE A 26 3.44 8.90 9.16
CA ILE A 26 2.35 9.76 8.67
C ILE A 26 1.77 9.15 7.39
N TYR A 27 2.63 8.89 6.39
CA TYR A 27 2.18 8.30 5.13
C TYR A 27 1.67 6.87 5.32
N ILE A 28 2.37 6.04 6.10
CA ILE A 28 2.00 4.63 6.30
C ILE A 28 0.59 4.54 6.91
N ARG A 29 0.32 5.33 7.95
CA ARG A 29 -1.02 5.35 8.57
C ARG A 29 -2.07 5.86 7.60
N ASP A 30 -1.81 6.96 6.92
CA ASP A 30 -2.81 7.54 6.01
C ASP A 30 -3.16 6.56 4.88
N PHE A 31 -2.15 5.91 4.29
CA PHE A 31 -2.33 4.99 3.19
C PHE A 31 -3.12 3.72 3.59
N TYR A 32 -2.68 2.99 4.61
CA TYR A 32 -3.34 1.73 4.99
C TYR A 32 -4.64 1.91 5.78
N ARG A 33 -4.88 3.11 6.34
CA ARG A 33 -6.13 3.40 7.04
C ARG A 33 -7.23 3.91 6.11
N TYR A 34 -6.88 4.72 5.11
CA TYR A 34 -7.88 5.46 4.32
C TYR A 34 -7.87 5.14 2.83
N GLU A 35 -6.75 4.70 2.26
CA GLU A 35 -6.64 4.50 0.81
C GLU A 35 -6.93 3.05 0.40
N THR A 36 -6.39 2.07 1.12
CA THR A 36 -6.50 0.65 0.75
C THR A 36 -6.14 -0.29 1.89
N ASN A 37 -6.53 -1.56 1.79
CA ASN A 37 -5.91 -2.64 2.57
C ASN A 37 -4.78 -3.33 1.77
N ILE A 38 -4.00 -4.17 2.45
CA ILE A 38 -2.83 -4.84 1.85
C ILE A 38 -3.20 -5.79 0.70
N ILE A 39 -4.34 -6.47 0.77
CA ILE A 39 -4.76 -7.44 -0.25
C ILE A 39 -5.12 -6.74 -1.57
N TYR A 40 -5.90 -5.66 -1.51
CA TYR A 40 -6.19 -4.86 -2.72
C TYR A 40 -4.94 -4.21 -3.28
N TRP A 41 -4.08 -3.70 -2.40
CA TRP A 41 -2.84 -3.06 -2.84
C TRP A 41 -1.89 -4.04 -3.53
N MET A 42 -1.74 -5.26 -3.00
CA MET A 42 -0.98 -6.33 -3.66
C MET A 42 -1.53 -6.61 -5.06
N ASN A 43 -2.85 -6.71 -5.22
CA ASN A 43 -3.47 -6.95 -6.53
C ASN A 43 -3.21 -5.81 -7.50
N HIS A 44 -3.25 -4.54 -7.04
CA HIS A 44 -2.90 -3.39 -7.87
C HIS A 44 -1.43 -3.43 -8.32
N ILE A 45 -0.50 -3.76 -7.42
CA ILE A 45 0.92 -3.93 -7.78
C ILE A 45 1.07 -5.04 -8.82
N GLN A 46 0.44 -6.20 -8.59
CA GLN A 46 0.52 -7.34 -9.49
C GLN A 46 -0.02 -7.00 -10.89
N LEU A 47 -1.18 -6.37 -10.97
CA LEU A 47 -1.78 -5.97 -12.24
C LEU A 47 -0.90 -4.95 -12.96
N PHE A 48 -0.44 -3.92 -12.24
CA PHE A 48 0.39 -2.85 -12.80
C PHE A 48 1.70 -3.40 -13.40
N VAL A 49 2.40 -4.26 -12.65
CA VAL A 49 3.68 -4.83 -13.09
C VAL A 49 3.48 -5.80 -14.25
N ASN A 50 2.43 -6.63 -14.21
CA ASN A 50 2.16 -7.59 -15.30
C ASN A 50 1.75 -6.88 -16.60
N ALA A 51 0.91 -5.84 -16.51
CA ALA A 51 0.48 -5.04 -17.65
C ALA A 51 1.67 -4.34 -18.35
N ALA A 52 2.75 -4.06 -17.63
CA ALA A 52 3.96 -3.50 -18.21
C ALA A 52 4.73 -4.48 -19.12
N THR A 53 4.54 -5.79 -18.90
CA THR A 53 5.20 -6.84 -19.70
C THR A 53 4.32 -7.47 -20.76
N VAL A 54 3.01 -7.27 -20.65
CA VAL A 54 2.00 -7.84 -21.56
C VAL A 54 1.19 -6.67 -22.11
N PRO A 55 1.56 -6.12 -23.28
CA PRO A 55 0.91 -4.94 -23.86
C PRO A 55 -0.61 -5.10 -24.03
N GLU A 56 -1.10 -6.33 -24.19
CA GLU A 56 -2.52 -6.66 -24.30
C GLU A 56 -3.29 -6.46 -23.00
N MET A 57 -2.62 -6.52 -21.85
CA MET A 57 -3.20 -6.24 -20.54
C MET A 57 -3.13 -4.74 -20.18
N ALA A 58 -2.36 -3.95 -20.92
CA ALA A 58 -2.20 -2.52 -20.65
C ALA A 58 -3.38 -1.72 -21.21
N ASP A 59 -4.24 -1.22 -20.32
CA ASP A 59 -5.13 -0.12 -20.66
C ASP A 59 -4.36 1.20 -20.57
N ARG A 60 -3.93 1.68 -21.74
CA ARG A 60 -3.09 2.88 -21.90
C ARG A 60 -3.83 4.16 -21.53
N ASN A 61 -5.16 4.14 -21.57
CA ASN A 61 -6.00 5.28 -21.21
C ASN A 61 -6.49 5.21 -19.77
N PHE A 62 -6.07 4.18 -19.02
CA PHE A 62 -6.43 4.03 -17.63
C PHE A 62 -5.74 5.11 -16.79
N ALA A 63 -6.51 6.13 -16.43
CA ALA A 63 -6.03 7.31 -15.71
C ALA A 63 -5.33 6.95 -14.38
N GLU A 64 -5.72 5.83 -13.76
CA GLU A 64 -5.16 5.37 -12.49
C GLU A 64 -3.74 4.80 -12.61
N ASN A 65 -3.22 4.50 -13.81
CA ASN A 65 -1.83 4.04 -13.98
C ASN A 65 -0.84 5.04 -13.37
N GLY A 66 -1.06 6.34 -13.61
CA GLY A 66 -0.23 7.40 -13.03
C GLY A 66 -0.38 7.49 -11.51
N TYR A 67 -1.60 7.27 -10.99
CA TYR A 67 -1.87 7.25 -9.56
C TYR A 67 -1.14 6.08 -8.87
N HIS A 68 -1.29 4.86 -9.38
CA HIS A 68 -0.65 3.67 -8.82
C HIS A 68 0.87 3.77 -8.87
N CYS A 69 1.44 4.19 -10.01
CA CYS A 69 2.89 4.41 -10.13
C CYS A 69 3.40 5.40 -9.08
N LYS A 70 2.70 6.54 -8.92
CA LYS A 70 3.04 7.54 -7.90
C LYS A 70 2.97 6.97 -6.47
N GLN A 71 1.97 6.15 -6.16
CA GLN A 71 1.85 5.54 -4.83
C GLN A 71 2.95 4.50 -4.57
N MET A 72 3.30 3.68 -5.57
CA MET A 72 4.45 2.76 -5.48
C MET A 72 5.76 3.51 -5.24
N ILE A 73 6.03 4.59 -6.00
CA ILE A 73 7.23 5.40 -5.78
C ILE A 73 7.22 6.02 -4.37
N LYS A 74 6.08 6.53 -3.89
CA LYS A 74 5.97 7.02 -2.50
C LYS A 74 6.30 5.95 -1.47
N GLN A 75 5.81 4.71 -1.63
CA GLN A 75 6.15 3.60 -0.74
C GLN A 75 7.65 3.28 -0.76
N ILE A 76 8.27 3.27 -1.94
CA ILE A 76 9.72 3.11 -2.10
C ILE A 76 10.46 4.23 -1.36
N GLU A 77 10.05 5.48 -1.53
CA GLU A 77 10.69 6.61 -0.86
C GLU A 77 10.53 6.53 0.67
N VAL A 78 9.34 6.20 1.16
CA VAL A 78 9.07 6.01 2.60
C VAL A 78 9.93 4.88 3.18
N ALA A 79 10.01 3.76 2.48
CA ALA A 79 10.87 2.65 2.87
C ALA A 79 12.35 3.08 2.90
N TYR A 80 12.79 3.93 1.98
CA TYR A 80 14.17 4.46 1.96
C TYR A 80 14.44 5.36 3.17
N VAL A 81 13.47 6.18 3.56
CA VAL A 81 13.56 6.98 4.80
C VAL A 81 13.74 6.05 6.00
N ILE A 82 12.95 4.99 6.11
CA ILE A 82 13.06 3.99 7.19
C ILE A 82 14.44 3.32 7.14
N PHE A 83 14.87 2.85 5.96
CA PHE A 83 16.16 2.21 5.75
C PHE A 83 17.32 3.06 6.31
N HIS A 84 17.34 4.35 6.02
CA HIS A 84 18.38 5.27 6.51
C HIS A 84 18.22 5.64 7.99
N GLN A 85 17.00 5.97 8.43
CA GLN A 85 16.76 6.38 9.82
C GLN A 85 17.03 5.26 10.82
N CYS A 86 16.67 4.03 10.45
CA CYS A 86 16.90 2.83 11.24
C CYS A 86 18.28 2.21 10.99
N GLN A 87 19.08 2.75 10.07
CA GLN A 87 20.42 2.27 9.71
C GLN A 87 20.42 0.79 9.35
N LEU A 88 19.43 0.37 8.56
CA LEU A 88 19.31 -1.01 8.14
C LEU A 88 20.52 -1.40 7.29
N PRO A 89 21.06 -2.63 7.46
CA PRO A 89 22.26 -3.05 6.75
C PRO A 89 21.97 -3.29 5.27
N ILE A 90 23.01 -3.26 4.44
CA ILE A 90 22.97 -3.86 3.10
C ILE A 90 23.27 -5.35 3.23
N GLN A 91 22.58 -6.18 2.46
CA GLN A 91 22.72 -7.63 2.43
C GLN A 91 23.33 -8.10 1.11
N ASP A 92 24.22 -9.09 1.20
CA ASP A 92 24.92 -9.61 0.01
C ASP A 92 24.00 -10.44 -0.91
N ALA A 93 22.97 -11.08 -0.35
CA ALA A 93 22.06 -11.97 -1.07
C ALA A 93 20.60 -11.50 -0.95
N PRO A 94 20.22 -10.36 -1.56
CA PRO A 94 18.90 -9.75 -1.38
C PRO A 94 17.74 -10.60 -1.92
N LEU A 95 18.01 -11.51 -2.85
CA LEU A 95 17.02 -12.41 -3.43
C LEU A 95 16.82 -13.71 -2.63
N ASN A 96 17.61 -13.92 -1.58
CA ASN A 96 17.41 -15.06 -0.68
C ASN A 96 16.31 -14.73 0.33
N PHE A 97 15.07 -15.01 -0.05
CA PHE A 97 13.90 -14.69 0.76
C PHE A 97 13.62 -15.67 1.89
N PHE A 98 14.07 -16.93 1.78
CA PHE A 98 13.70 -17.99 2.71
C PHE A 98 14.94 -18.56 3.40
N SER A 99 15.11 -18.24 4.68
CA SER A 99 16.22 -18.79 5.48
C SER A 99 15.92 -20.21 5.95
N THR A 100 14.63 -20.52 6.16
CA THR A 100 14.16 -21.80 6.68
C THR A 100 13.00 -22.36 5.84
N LYS A 101 12.71 -23.65 6.00
CA LYS A 101 11.50 -24.28 5.42
C LYS A 101 10.21 -23.66 5.96
N GLU A 102 10.24 -23.23 7.23
CA GLU A 102 9.12 -22.55 7.87
C GLU A 102 8.81 -21.20 7.18
N ASP A 103 9.84 -20.42 6.84
CA ASP A 103 9.65 -19.16 6.10
C ASP A 103 9.00 -19.38 4.73
N TYR A 104 9.40 -20.43 4.03
CA TYR A 104 8.78 -20.80 2.75
C TYR A 104 7.32 -21.23 2.92
N HIS A 105 7.03 -22.01 3.96
CA HIS A 105 5.66 -22.45 4.28
C HIS A 105 4.75 -21.26 4.64
N ASN A 106 5.23 -20.33 5.46
CA ASN A 106 4.50 -19.12 5.83
C ASN A 106 4.19 -18.25 4.61
N TYR A 107 5.15 -18.10 3.70
CA TYR A 107 4.91 -17.39 2.45
C TYR A 107 3.85 -18.08 1.57
N LEU A 108 3.96 -19.39 1.34
CA LEU A 108 3.03 -20.11 0.46
C LEU A 108 1.59 -20.16 0.99
N PHE A 109 1.41 -20.42 2.29
CA PHE A 109 0.10 -20.73 2.85
C PHE A 109 -0.53 -19.59 3.64
N ARG A 110 0.28 -18.62 4.09
CA ARG A 110 -0.19 -17.49 4.91
C ARG A 110 0.09 -16.14 4.29
N MET A 111 0.84 -16.09 3.18
CA MET A 111 1.27 -14.84 2.55
C MET A 111 2.08 -13.98 3.53
N GLU A 112 2.79 -14.62 4.45
CA GLU A 112 3.60 -13.96 5.48
C GLU A 112 5.07 -13.92 5.07
N HIS A 113 5.67 -12.73 5.15
CA HIS A 113 7.10 -12.56 4.87
C HIS A 113 7.91 -12.61 6.17
N THR A 114 8.39 -13.81 6.49
CA THR A 114 9.12 -14.09 7.73
C THR A 114 10.60 -14.37 7.53
N VAL A 115 11.36 -14.17 8.61
CA VAL A 115 12.74 -14.65 8.77
C VAL A 115 12.81 -15.44 10.07
N ASN A 116 13.20 -16.70 9.98
CA ASN A 116 13.19 -17.64 11.12
C ASN A 116 11.81 -17.69 11.82
N GLY A 117 10.74 -17.76 11.02
CA GLY A 117 9.36 -17.90 11.50
C GLY A 117 8.73 -16.63 12.08
N LYS A 118 9.43 -15.48 12.03
CA LYS A 118 8.91 -14.19 12.55
C LYS A 118 8.82 -13.14 11.47
N LEU A 119 7.78 -12.30 11.52
CA LEU A 119 7.64 -11.15 10.63
C LEU A 119 8.87 -10.25 10.76
N ALA A 120 9.48 -9.93 9.62
CA ALA A 120 10.75 -9.20 9.58
C ALA A 120 10.72 -8.04 8.57
N PRO A 121 9.86 -7.02 8.77
CA PRO A 121 9.76 -5.89 7.84
C PRO A 121 11.09 -5.15 7.65
N ALA A 122 11.94 -5.09 8.68
CA ALA A 122 13.28 -4.52 8.57
C ALA A 122 14.19 -5.32 7.62
N ASP A 123 14.12 -6.65 7.66
CA ASP A 123 14.87 -7.53 6.74
C ASP A 123 14.40 -7.32 5.30
N THR A 124 13.09 -7.28 5.09
CA THR A 124 12.50 -7.03 3.78
C THR A 124 12.94 -5.68 3.19
N ILE A 125 12.87 -4.59 3.95
CA ILE A 125 13.31 -3.27 3.50
C ILE A 125 14.82 -3.27 3.21
N SER A 126 15.61 -3.95 4.04
CA SER A 126 17.05 -4.12 3.86
C SER A 126 17.37 -4.85 2.56
N LYS A 127 16.72 -5.98 2.27
CA LYS A 127 16.83 -6.71 1.00
C LYS A 127 16.42 -5.86 -0.21
N PHE A 128 15.34 -5.10 -0.09
CA PHE A 128 14.82 -4.25 -1.17
C PHE A 128 15.84 -3.21 -1.66
N PHE A 129 16.53 -2.52 -0.75
CA PHE A 129 17.58 -1.54 -1.10
C PHE A 129 18.96 -2.15 -1.33
N SER A 130 19.14 -3.41 -0.95
CA SER A 130 20.33 -4.19 -1.30
C SER A 130 20.25 -4.73 -2.73
N TYR A 131 19.05 -5.03 -3.22
CA TYR A 131 18.84 -5.42 -4.61
C TYR A 131 19.16 -4.27 -5.58
N GLN A 132 18.62 -3.08 -5.32
CA GLN A 132 18.97 -1.90 -6.10
C GLN A 132 18.78 -0.58 -5.34
N SER A 133 19.55 0.43 -5.74
CA SER A 133 19.49 1.76 -5.12
C SER A 133 18.16 2.47 -5.39
N LEU A 134 17.83 3.49 -4.57
CA LEU A 134 16.64 4.33 -4.79
C LEU A 134 16.60 4.93 -6.20
N GLN A 135 17.75 5.38 -6.72
CA GLN A 135 17.83 5.94 -8.07
C GLN A 135 17.49 4.89 -9.14
N LYS A 136 17.96 3.65 -8.95
CA LYS A 136 17.66 2.55 -9.87
C LYS A 136 16.18 2.16 -9.80
N TRP A 137 15.58 2.16 -8.60
CA TRP A 137 14.13 1.98 -8.44
C TRP A 137 13.32 3.05 -9.17
N TYR A 138 13.76 4.30 -9.17
CA TYR A 138 13.10 5.33 -9.96
C TYR A 138 13.15 5.04 -11.46
N GLU A 139 14.32 4.64 -11.99
CA GLU A 139 14.45 4.23 -13.39
C GLU A 139 13.54 3.04 -13.70
N THR A 140 13.50 2.01 -12.84
CA THR A 140 12.60 0.86 -13.02
C THR A 140 11.13 1.28 -13.08
N MET A 141 10.68 2.17 -12.20
CA MET A 141 9.30 2.64 -12.19
C MET A 141 8.97 3.53 -13.40
N ASP A 142 9.92 4.34 -13.85
CA ASP A 142 9.79 5.17 -15.05
C ASP A 142 9.69 4.29 -16.30
N ASP A 143 10.53 3.26 -16.40
CA ASP A 143 10.47 2.27 -17.47
C ASP A 143 9.11 1.58 -17.46
N ILE A 144 8.67 1.03 -16.32
CA ILE A 144 7.36 0.36 -16.21
C ILE A 144 6.23 1.30 -16.69
N MET A 145 6.23 2.56 -16.26
CA MET A 145 5.23 3.54 -16.68
C MET A 145 5.28 3.85 -18.19
N HIS A 146 6.49 3.90 -18.76
CA HIS A 146 6.67 4.05 -20.20
C HIS A 146 6.06 2.88 -20.98
N TYR A 147 6.36 1.64 -20.57
CA TYR A 147 5.85 0.44 -21.21
C TYR A 147 4.32 0.31 -21.11
N LEU A 148 3.71 0.83 -20.03
CA LEU A 148 2.26 0.88 -19.86
C LEU A 148 1.55 1.91 -20.76
N THR A 149 2.25 2.94 -21.22
CA THR A 149 1.63 4.07 -21.94
C THR A 149 1.97 4.14 -23.42
N VAL A 150 3.09 3.55 -23.85
CA VAL A 150 3.55 3.65 -25.24
C VAL A 150 3.07 2.47 -26.10
N PRO A 151 2.46 2.74 -27.28
CA PRO A 151 1.85 1.71 -28.11
C PRO A 151 2.76 0.62 -28.68
N ASP A 152 4.04 0.95 -28.85
CA ASP A 152 5.01 0.20 -29.66
C ASP A 152 6.16 -0.34 -28.81
N SER A 153 5.87 -0.60 -27.54
CA SER A 153 6.91 -1.00 -26.59
C SER A 153 7.49 -2.38 -26.90
N GLY A 154 6.83 -3.17 -27.78
CA GLY A 154 7.39 -4.12 -28.76
C GLY A 154 8.25 -5.27 -28.26
N ASN A 155 8.61 -5.26 -26.99
CA ASN A 155 9.70 -6.05 -26.43
C ASN A 155 9.20 -6.69 -25.15
N TYR A 156 8.44 -7.78 -25.31
CA TYR A 156 8.01 -8.68 -24.22
C TYR A 156 9.20 -9.13 -23.34
N GLU A 157 10.43 -9.00 -23.85
CA GLU A 157 11.67 -9.39 -23.18
C GLU A 157 12.39 -8.25 -22.43
N TYR A 158 11.93 -6.99 -22.47
CA TYR A 158 12.70 -5.87 -21.88
C TYR A 158 13.06 -6.12 -20.41
N PHE A 159 12.10 -6.57 -19.62
CA PHE A 159 12.34 -6.95 -18.23
C PHE A 159 12.78 -8.41 -18.07
N GLY A 160 12.46 -9.28 -19.04
CA GLY A 160 12.71 -10.73 -18.96
C GLY A 160 12.30 -11.33 -17.61
N ASP A 161 13.15 -12.19 -17.04
CA ASP A 161 12.92 -12.78 -15.72
C ASP A 161 12.98 -11.76 -14.56
N GLN A 162 13.57 -10.57 -14.79
CA GLN A 162 13.67 -9.55 -13.74
C GLN A 162 12.31 -8.99 -13.35
N ILE A 163 11.29 -9.07 -14.22
CA ILE A 163 9.94 -8.61 -13.86
C ILE A 163 9.38 -9.39 -12.67
N ILE A 164 9.68 -10.68 -12.58
CA ILE A 164 9.23 -11.53 -11.48
C ILE A 164 9.85 -11.05 -10.17
N VAL A 165 11.14 -10.71 -10.20
CA VAL A 165 11.88 -10.18 -9.05
C VAL A 165 11.36 -8.80 -8.66
N ILE A 166 11.13 -7.91 -9.62
CA ILE A 166 10.58 -6.58 -9.40
C ILE A 166 9.20 -6.67 -8.74
N ARG A 167 8.30 -7.50 -9.30
CA ARG A 167 6.97 -7.74 -8.75
C ARG A 167 7.05 -8.24 -7.31
N GLU A 168 7.85 -9.28 -7.08
CA GLU A 168 8.01 -9.90 -5.76
C GLU A 168 8.55 -8.90 -4.73
N MET A 169 9.55 -8.10 -5.12
CA MET A 169 10.13 -7.07 -4.25
C MET A 169 9.14 -5.97 -3.91
N LEU A 170 8.35 -5.49 -4.87
CA LEU A 170 7.34 -4.45 -4.63
C LEU A 170 6.22 -4.96 -3.72
N ILE A 171 5.75 -6.19 -3.93
CA ILE A 171 4.74 -6.83 -3.06
C ILE A 171 5.29 -7.00 -1.65
N ARG A 172 6.49 -7.54 -1.50
CA ARG A 172 7.15 -7.69 -0.20
C ARG A 172 7.32 -6.37 0.53
N LEU A 173 7.69 -5.30 -0.19
CA LEU A 173 7.80 -3.97 0.37
C LEU A 173 6.45 -3.47 0.90
N ALA A 174 5.38 -3.66 0.12
CA ALA A 174 4.03 -3.31 0.55
C ALA A 174 3.62 -4.04 1.83
N PHE A 175 3.89 -5.35 1.94
CA PHE A 175 3.63 -6.08 3.18
C PHE A 175 4.51 -5.62 4.34
N ALA A 176 5.79 -5.31 4.08
CA ALA A 176 6.66 -4.78 5.14
C ALA A 176 6.13 -3.47 5.71
N LEU A 177 5.60 -2.58 4.87
CA LEU A 177 4.98 -1.33 5.31
C LEU A 177 3.63 -1.56 6.01
N SER A 178 2.84 -2.56 5.58
CA SER A 178 1.59 -2.90 6.29
C SER A 178 1.86 -3.52 7.66
N TYR A 179 2.90 -4.36 7.81
CA TYR A 179 3.29 -4.86 9.12
C TYR A 179 3.79 -3.75 10.04
N ILE A 180 4.48 -2.74 9.50
CA ILE A 180 4.87 -1.55 10.28
C ILE A 180 3.64 -0.74 10.70
N TYR A 181 2.61 -0.65 9.85
CA TYR A 181 1.33 -0.05 10.21
C TYR A 181 0.65 -0.81 11.35
N GLU A 182 0.46 -2.12 11.19
CA GLU A 182 -0.24 -2.99 12.14
C GLU A 182 0.45 -3.06 13.50
N ASN A 183 1.79 -3.07 13.52
CA ASN A 183 2.57 -3.08 14.76
C ASN A 183 2.85 -1.68 15.33
N GLU A 184 2.25 -0.64 14.74
CA GLU A 184 2.45 0.78 15.06
C GLU A 184 3.92 1.25 15.06
N GLY A 185 4.79 0.55 14.34
CA GLY A 185 6.22 0.87 14.25
C GLY A 185 7.09 -0.31 13.82
N LEU A 186 8.40 -0.05 13.79
CA LEU A 186 9.42 -1.05 13.45
C LEU A 186 10.14 -1.51 14.71
N SER A 187 9.99 -2.80 15.05
CA SER A 187 10.74 -3.43 16.14
C SER A 187 12.16 -3.75 15.68
N LEU A 188 13.15 -3.06 16.26
CA LEU A 188 14.56 -3.31 16.01
C LEU A 188 15.21 -4.04 17.19
N THR A 189 15.99 -5.08 16.90
CA THR A 189 16.80 -5.76 17.91
C THR A 189 17.98 -4.87 18.30
N VAL A 190 17.86 -4.21 19.44
CA VAL A 190 18.92 -3.35 19.96
C VAL A 190 19.91 -4.21 20.76
N PRO A 191 21.24 -4.05 20.57
CA PRO A 191 22.22 -4.76 21.39
C PRO A 191 21.99 -4.54 22.89
N SER A 192 22.25 -5.55 23.71
CA SER A 192 21.94 -5.57 25.15
C SER A 192 22.56 -4.42 25.97
N TYR A 193 23.62 -3.80 25.46
CA TYR A 193 24.28 -2.65 26.09
C TYR A 193 23.59 -1.29 25.82
N VAL A 194 22.64 -1.23 24.88
CA VAL A 194 21.89 -0.01 24.59
C VAL A 194 20.66 0.04 25.50
N LYS A 195 20.72 0.91 26.50
CA LYS A 195 19.53 1.25 27.30
C LYS A 195 18.65 2.17 26.48
N ALA A 196 17.44 1.72 26.15
CA ALA A 196 16.42 2.60 25.61
C ALA A 196 16.20 3.74 26.62
N VAL A 197 16.51 4.97 26.22
CA VAL A 197 16.09 6.14 26.99
C VAL A 197 14.59 6.24 26.75
N ASN A 198 13.81 5.65 27.66
CA ASN A 198 12.40 5.98 27.81
C ASN A 198 12.39 7.48 28.11
N LYS A 199 12.27 8.32 27.09
CA LYS A 199 11.79 9.67 27.32
C LYS A 199 10.40 9.46 27.87
N GLU A 200 10.24 9.78 29.15
CA GLU A 200 8.93 10.03 29.74
C GLU A 200 8.07 10.79 28.73
N PRO A 201 6.77 10.47 28.62
CA PRO A 201 5.91 11.09 27.64
C PRO A 201 6.09 12.60 27.76
N HIS A 202 6.67 13.21 26.72
CA HIS A 202 6.60 14.65 26.59
C HIS A 202 5.11 14.95 26.56
N GLN A 203 4.59 15.45 27.69
CA GLN A 203 3.35 16.20 27.70
C GLN A 203 3.60 17.40 26.78
N SER A 204 3.35 17.19 25.48
CA SER A 204 3.25 18.28 24.54
C SER A 204 1.99 19.03 24.95
N THR A 205 2.17 20.05 25.78
CA THR A 205 1.23 21.18 25.91
C THR A 205 1.27 22.06 24.66
N GLU A 206 1.56 21.49 23.48
CA GLU A 206 1.23 22.10 22.21
C GLU A 206 -0.29 21.96 22.06
N LYS A 207 -0.99 23.02 22.47
CA LYS A 207 -2.38 23.30 22.07
C LYS A 207 -2.59 22.77 20.66
N LYS A 208 -3.43 21.73 20.53
CA LYS A 208 -3.95 21.27 19.25
C LYS A 208 -4.30 22.52 18.43
N ASN A 209 -3.56 22.73 17.35
CA ASN A 209 -3.69 23.93 16.56
C ASN A 209 -5.14 23.96 16.06
N LYS A 210 -5.91 25.02 16.38
CA LYS A 210 -7.37 25.10 16.13
C LYS A 210 -7.76 24.67 14.70
N PHE A 211 -6.84 24.84 13.75
CA PHE A 211 -6.99 24.42 12.36
C PHE A 211 -7.06 22.89 12.16
N ARG A 212 -6.26 22.10 12.90
CA ARG A 212 -6.27 20.63 12.80
C ARG A 212 -7.53 20.04 13.43
N GLN A 213 -7.99 20.64 14.52
CA GLN A 213 -9.23 20.29 15.19
C GLN A 213 -10.45 20.63 14.31
N LEU A 214 -10.44 21.81 13.65
CA LEU A 214 -11.45 22.16 12.64
C LEU A 214 -11.49 21.22 11.45
N ILE A 215 -10.34 20.68 11.01
CA ILE A 215 -10.29 19.70 9.92
C ILE A 215 -10.86 18.36 10.37
N GLU A 216 -10.44 17.85 11.53
CA GLU A 216 -10.97 16.61 12.14
C GLU A 216 -12.49 16.72 12.35
N ASP A 217 -12.97 17.81 12.97
CA ASP A 217 -14.40 18.06 13.20
C ASP A 217 -15.20 18.20 11.89
N SER A 218 -14.61 18.77 10.83
CA SER A 218 -15.26 18.90 9.52
C SER A 218 -15.37 17.58 8.76
N ILE A 219 -14.43 16.67 9.00
CA ILE A 219 -14.41 15.33 8.40
C ILE A 219 -15.42 14.46 9.13
N ASP A 220 -15.39 14.44 10.47
CA ASP A 220 -16.32 13.67 11.28
C ASP A 220 -17.79 14.09 11.05
N LYS A 221 -18.04 15.40 10.87
CA LYS A 221 -19.37 15.91 10.53
C LYS A 221 -19.84 15.46 9.14
N LYS A 222 -18.95 15.41 8.15
CA LYS A 222 -19.28 14.89 6.80
C LYS A 222 -19.58 13.40 6.80
N TYR A 223 -18.91 12.62 7.63
CA TYR A 223 -19.18 11.18 7.75
C TYR A 223 -20.49 10.90 8.52
N ALA A 224 -20.77 11.64 9.59
CA ALA A 224 -22.05 11.55 10.29
C ALA A 224 -23.25 11.95 9.40
N GLU A 225 -23.09 12.96 8.54
CA GLU A 225 -24.11 13.35 7.55
C GLU A 225 -24.31 12.26 6.47
N LYS A 226 -23.25 11.55 6.09
CA LYS A 226 -23.31 10.46 5.11
C LYS A 226 -23.94 9.18 5.68
N GLU A 227 -23.61 8.82 6.93
CA GLU A 227 -24.23 7.71 7.65
C GLU A 227 -25.72 7.99 7.96
N ALA A 228 -26.10 9.24 8.22
CA ALA A 228 -27.50 9.61 8.40
C ALA A 228 -28.30 9.55 7.08
N GLN A 229 -27.66 9.85 5.94
CA GLN A 229 -28.27 9.72 4.63
C GLN A 229 -28.44 8.25 4.22
N GLU A 230 -27.42 7.41 4.44
CA GLU A 230 -27.48 5.97 4.15
C GLU A 230 -28.55 5.25 5.01
N ASN A 231 -28.69 5.62 6.28
CA ASN A 231 -29.77 5.10 7.15
C ASN A 231 -31.16 5.61 6.78
N SER A 232 -31.28 6.77 6.12
CA SER A 232 -32.58 7.27 5.63
C SER A 232 -33.01 6.61 4.31
N SER A 233 -32.06 6.18 3.48
CA SER A 233 -32.35 5.44 2.23
C SER A 233 -32.71 3.97 2.44
N GLU A 234 -32.27 3.33 3.53
CA GLU A 234 -32.67 1.94 3.85
C GLU A 234 -34.13 1.81 4.38
N ILE A 235 -34.77 2.91 4.77
CA ILE A 235 -36.15 2.90 5.27
C ILE A 235 -37.17 2.98 4.12
N ASP A 236 -36.83 3.62 2.99
CA ASP A 236 -37.76 3.79 1.86
C ASP A 236 -37.82 2.59 0.90
N GLU A 237 -36.80 1.72 0.82
CA GLU A 237 -36.83 0.53 -0.06
C GLU A 237 -37.64 -0.65 0.51
N ASN A 238 -38.04 -0.62 1.78
CA ASN A 238 -38.80 -1.71 2.42
C ASN A 238 -40.33 -1.47 2.49
N GLN A 239 -40.88 -0.45 1.83
CA GLN A 239 -42.33 -0.18 1.79
C GLN A 239 -43.02 -0.43 0.43
N SER A 240 -42.35 -0.97 -0.59
CA SER A 240 -42.94 -1.16 -1.93
C SER A 240 -43.17 -2.62 -2.35
N LEU A 241 -43.59 -3.49 -1.43
CA LEU A 241 -44.06 -4.85 -1.75
C LEU A 241 -45.43 -5.10 -1.13
N GLU A 242 -46.46 -4.43 -1.64
CA GLU A 242 -47.85 -4.87 -1.53
C GLU A 242 -48.28 -5.57 -2.84
N THR A 243 -48.55 -6.87 -2.68
CA THR A 243 -49.40 -7.81 -3.45
C THR A 243 -50.03 -7.39 -4.79
N PRO A 244 -49.97 -8.24 -5.85
CA PRO A 244 -50.88 -8.13 -6.98
C PRO A 244 -52.19 -8.87 -6.70
N GLU A 245 -53.29 -8.13 -6.83
CA GLU A 245 -54.67 -8.63 -6.79
C GLU A 245 -54.97 -9.62 -7.93
N ILE A 246 -55.67 -10.69 -7.59
CA ILE A 246 -56.29 -11.64 -8.53
C ILE A 246 -57.65 -11.06 -8.96
N PRO A 247 -57.96 -10.91 -10.27
CA PRO A 247 -59.33 -10.73 -10.70
C PRO A 247 -59.97 -12.08 -11.02
N LYS A 248 -60.98 -12.45 -10.22
CA LYS A 248 -62.06 -13.34 -10.65
C LYS A 248 -63.15 -12.49 -11.29
N ASN A 249 -63.55 -12.81 -12.52
CA ASN A 249 -64.98 -13.04 -12.78
C ASN A 249 -65.25 -13.86 -14.04
N GLU A 250 -66.33 -14.62 -13.92
CA GLU A 250 -66.82 -15.75 -14.72
C GLU A 250 -67.72 -15.37 -15.92
N ASN A 251 -67.93 -16.38 -16.78
CA ASN A 251 -69.09 -16.68 -17.65
C ASN A 251 -69.20 -15.94 -19.00
N SER A 252 -69.63 -16.54 -20.12
CA SER A 252 -70.19 -17.88 -20.44
C SER A 252 -69.99 -18.21 -21.94
N GLU A 253 -70.21 -19.50 -22.27
CA GLU A 253 -70.85 -20.05 -23.49
C GLU A 253 -70.11 -19.97 -24.85
N LEU A 254 -69.67 -21.12 -25.41
CA LEU A 254 -70.40 -22.05 -26.31
C LEU A 254 -70.43 -21.55 -27.77
N GLU A 255 -69.70 -22.21 -28.67
CA GLU A 255 -70.25 -22.92 -29.83
C GLU A 255 -69.15 -23.46 -30.78
N THR A 256 -69.31 -24.74 -31.09
CA THR A 256 -68.93 -25.51 -32.29
C THR A 256 -68.30 -24.76 -33.49
N THR A 257 -67.20 -25.28 -34.06
CA THR A 257 -67.19 -26.25 -35.18
C THR A 257 -65.79 -26.85 -35.32
#